data_AF-A0A7S0ALU3-F1
#
_entry.id   AF-A0A7S0ALU3-F1
#
_cell.length_a   1.000
_cell.length_b   1.000
_cell.length_c   1.000
_cell.angle_alpha   90.00
_cell.angle_beta   90.00
_cell.angle_gamma   90.00
#
_symmetry.space_group_name_H-M   'P 1'
#
loop_
_entity.id
_entity.type
_entity.pdbx_description
1 polymer ?
#
loop_
_entity_poly.entity_id
_entity_poly.type
_entity_poly.pdbx_seq_one_letter_code
_entity_poly.pdbx_strand_id
1 'polypeptide(L)'
;IDIIPFPLGDAFMMMETGKAVVVPSQKAIEDAGAPKDVSPVGQQVPLFSCMEITQEGRDGKPLLPLFFVKQEVQDAIDEALEIDGGDDTNKDEFAVTVLSLQRAVQLLATVPETPAFNFLPPQKSLEHIKEYLDA
;
A
#
# COMPACT_ATOMS: atom_id res chain seq x y z
N ILE A 1 -20.85 17.16 -7.64
CA ILE A 1 -19.58 17.29 -6.89
C ILE A 1 -18.54 16.57 -7.73
N ASP A 2 -17.50 17.28 -8.13
CA ASP A 2 -16.39 16.69 -8.89
C ASP A 2 -15.44 15.96 -7.94
N ILE A 3 -14.83 14.86 -8.38
CA ILE A 3 -13.89 14.06 -7.58
C ILE A 3 -12.49 14.32 -8.11
N ILE A 4 -11.79 15.23 -7.44
CA ILE A 4 -10.44 15.63 -7.83
C ILE A 4 -9.40 14.64 -7.28
N PRO A 5 -8.41 14.21 -8.08
CA PRO A 5 -7.26 13.50 -7.54
C PRO A 5 -6.45 14.46 -6.66
N PHE A 6 -6.01 13.97 -5.50
CA PHE A 6 -5.27 14.77 -4.55
C PHE A 6 -4.05 14.01 -4.00
N PRO A 7 -2.87 14.64 -3.87
CA PRO A 7 -1.67 13.96 -3.37
C PRO A 7 -1.84 13.46 -1.93
N LEU A 8 -1.49 12.20 -1.70
CA LEU A 8 -1.61 11.57 -0.38
C LEU A 8 -0.73 12.24 0.68
N GLY A 9 0.47 12.71 0.31
CA GLY A 9 1.37 13.37 1.26
C GLY A 9 0.75 14.64 1.86
N ASP A 10 0.12 15.46 1.02
CA ASP A 10 -0.58 16.68 1.47
C ASP A 10 -1.83 16.33 2.30
N ALA A 11 -2.60 15.33 1.86
CA ALA A 11 -3.77 14.86 2.61
C ALA A 11 -3.37 14.31 4.00
N PHE A 12 -2.26 13.58 4.09
CA PHE A 12 -1.71 13.06 5.34
C PHE A 12 -1.32 14.20 6.29
N MET A 13 -0.61 15.22 5.79
CA MET A 13 -0.27 16.43 6.56
C MET A 13 -1.52 17.18 7.05
N MET A 14 -2.56 17.28 6.21
CA MET A 14 -3.83 17.89 6.60
C MET A 14 -4.56 17.07 7.68
N MET A 15 -4.49 15.74 7.60
CA MET A 15 -5.04 14.85 8.63
C MET A 15 -4.35 15.04 9.98
N GLU A 16 -3.02 15.11 10.01
CA GLU A 16 -2.25 15.34 11.25
C GLU A 16 -2.56 16.70 11.91
N THR A 17 -3.03 17.68 11.12
CA THR A 17 -3.45 19.01 11.61
C THR A 17 -4.97 19.14 11.82
N GLY A 18 -5.72 18.05 11.72
CA GLY A 18 -7.17 18.02 11.93
C GLY A 18 -7.98 18.73 10.83
N LYS A 19 -7.38 18.99 9.66
CA LYS A 19 -8.01 19.67 8.52
C LYS A 19 -8.64 18.74 7.51
N ALA A 20 -8.28 17.45 7.56
CA ALA A 20 -8.81 16.42 6.68
C ALA A 20 -8.97 15.10 7.45
N VAL A 21 -9.76 14.18 6.86
CA VAL A 21 -9.82 12.79 7.29
C VAL A 21 -9.48 11.94 6.08
N VAL A 22 -8.46 11.07 6.20
CA VAL A 22 -8.17 10.07 5.18
C VAL A 22 -9.06 8.87 5.44
N VAL A 23 -9.89 8.51 4.47
CA VAL A 23 -10.80 7.37 4.56
C VAL A 23 -10.23 6.23 3.71
N PRO A 24 -9.74 5.14 4.33
CA PRO A 24 -9.33 3.95 3.57
C PRO A 24 -10.52 3.28 2.90
N SER A 25 -10.24 2.44 1.89
CA SER A 25 -11.29 1.64 1.27
C SER A 25 -11.84 0.60 2.25
N GLN A 26 -13.16 0.36 2.19
CA GLN A 26 -13.83 -0.65 3.01
C GLN A 26 -13.15 -2.02 2.87
N LYS A 27 -12.93 -2.43 1.62
CA LYS A 27 -12.29 -3.70 1.29
C LYS A 27 -10.89 -3.84 1.91
N ALA A 28 -10.07 -2.78 1.87
CA ALA A 28 -8.73 -2.84 2.43
C ALA A 28 -8.75 -3.04 3.96
N ILE A 29 -9.71 -2.45 4.67
CA ILE A 29 -9.83 -2.63 6.13
C ILE A 29 -10.29 -4.05 6.48
N GLU A 30 -11.23 -4.60 5.72
CA GLU A 30 -11.66 -6.00 5.85
C GLU A 30 -10.52 -6.97 5.53
N ASP A 31 -9.77 -6.71 4.45
CA ASP A 31 -8.60 -7.49 4.03
C ASP A 31 -7.46 -7.46 5.08
N ALA A 32 -7.39 -6.38 5.86
CA ALA A 32 -6.48 -6.19 7.00
C ALA A 32 -6.97 -6.87 8.30
N GLY A 33 -8.14 -7.53 8.28
CA GLY A 33 -8.65 -8.34 9.38
C GLY A 33 -9.74 -7.67 10.23
N ALA A 34 -10.26 -6.51 9.82
CA ALA A 34 -11.39 -5.92 10.51
C ALA A 34 -12.70 -6.69 10.24
N PRO A 35 -13.69 -6.60 11.14
CA PRO A 35 -15.02 -7.18 10.90
C PRO A 35 -15.68 -6.59 9.66
N LYS A 36 -16.55 -7.38 9.01
CA LYS A 36 -17.40 -6.90 7.92
C LYS A 36 -18.25 -5.72 8.37
N ASP A 37 -18.48 -4.78 7.46
CA ASP A 37 -19.32 -3.59 7.67
C ASP A 37 -18.82 -2.62 8.74
N VAL A 38 -17.57 -2.75 9.21
CA VAL A 38 -16.97 -1.72 10.08
C VAL A 38 -16.87 -0.42 9.30
N SER A 39 -17.19 0.71 9.94
CA SER A 39 -17.04 2.00 9.27
C SER A 39 -15.56 2.26 8.95
N PRO A 40 -15.23 2.71 7.73
CA PRO A 40 -13.86 3.01 7.36
C PRO A 40 -13.38 4.34 7.95
N VAL A 41 -14.31 5.19 8.39
CA VAL A 41 -13.99 6.50 8.99
C VAL A 41 -13.34 6.30 10.35
N GLY A 42 -12.19 6.96 10.55
CA GLY A 42 -11.41 6.86 11.79
C GLY A 42 -10.53 5.62 11.89
N GLN A 43 -10.56 4.72 10.90
CA GLN A 43 -9.62 3.61 10.79
C GLN A 43 -8.29 4.08 10.21
N GLN A 44 -7.21 3.39 10.57
CA GLN A 44 -5.90 3.61 9.95
C GLN A 44 -5.91 3.07 8.52
N VAL A 45 -5.11 3.69 7.64
CA VAL A 45 -4.99 3.22 6.25
C VAL A 45 -4.08 2.00 6.23
N PRO A 46 -4.58 0.80 5.87
CA PRO A 46 -3.73 -0.39 5.78
C PRO A 46 -2.89 -0.36 4.50
N LEU A 47 -1.67 -0.85 4.65
CA LEU A 47 -0.71 -1.13 3.61
C LEU A 47 -0.35 -2.61 3.70
N PHE A 48 -0.18 -3.24 2.56
CA PHE A 48 0.11 -4.66 2.42
C PHE A 48 1.49 -4.82 1.78
N SER A 49 2.25 -5.83 2.21
CA SER A 49 3.58 -6.10 1.70
C SER A 49 3.96 -7.57 1.89
N CYS A 50 4.93 -8.06 1.14
CA CYS A 50 5.57 -9.38 1.35
C CYS A 50 7.05 -9.12 1.61
N MET A 51 7.63 -9.62 2.70
CA MET A 51 9.02 -9.30 3.08
C MET A 51 10.04 -9.90 2.12
N GLU A 52 9.63 -10.94 1.40
CA GLU A 52 10.38 -11.70 0.43
C GLU A 52 10.42 -11.02 -0.95
N ILE A 53 9.56 -10.02 -1.18
CA ILE A 53 9.50 -9.28 -2.45
C ILE A 53 10.16 -7.92 -2.28
N THR A 54 11.16 -7.64 -3.11
CA THR A 54 11.81 -6.34 -3.18
C THR A 54 11.91 -5.86 -4.63
N GLN A 55 11.86 -4.54 -4.82
CA GLN A 55 12.04 -3.89 -6.11
C GLN A 55 13.37 -3.18 -6.15
N GLU A 56 14.06 -3.19 -7.30
CA GLU A 56 15.28 -2.41 -7.48
C GLU A 56 14.92 -0.92 -7.59
N GLY A 57 15.41 -0.12 -6.65
CA GLY A 57 15.30 1.33 -6.67
C GLY A 57 16.20 1.98 -7.72
N ARG A 58 16.00 3.27 -7.99
CA ARG A 58 16.78 4.02 -9.00
C ARG A 58 18.29 4.07 -8.70
N ASP A 59 18.67 3.90 -7.44
CA ASP A 59 20.06 3.86 -6.98
C ASP A 59 20.60 2.42 -6.85
N GLY A 60 19.87 1.43 -7.39
CA GLY A 60 20.21 0.01 -7.32
C GLY A 60 19.97 -0.62 -5.94
N LYS A 61 19.36 0.11 -4.99
CA LYS A 61 19.07 -0.42 -3.65
C LYS A 61 17.70 -1.08 -3.60
N PRO A 62 17.52 -2.13 -2.79
CA PRO A 62 16.22 -2.79 -2.63
C PRO A 62 15.23 -1.84 -1.95
N LEU A 63 14.03 -1.78 -2.52
CA LEU A 63 12.85 -1.10 -1.97
C LEU A 63 11.81 -2.16 -1.61
N LEU A 64 11.22 -2.03 -0.43
CA LEU A 64 10.07 -2.86 -0.04
C LEU A 64 8.79 -2.21 -0.60
N PRO A 65 8.04 -2.90 -1.48
CA PRO A 65 6.79 -2.39 -2.01
C PRO A 65 5.68 -2.45 -0.95
N LEU A 66 4.97 -1.34 -0.77
CA LEU A 66 3.82 -1.19 0.12
C LEU A 66 2.59 -0.86 -0.72
N PHE A 67 1.63 -1.78 -0.78
CA PHE A 67 0.44 -1.69 -1.60
C PHE A 67 -0.78 -1.27 -0.77
N PHE A 68 -1.70 -0.51 -1.34
CA PHE A 68 -2.97 -0.16 -0.66
C PHE A 68 -4.06 -1.23 -0.86
N VAL A 69 -3.83 -2.19 -1.74
CA VAL A 69 -4.78 -3.26 -2.10
C VAL A 69 -4.11 -4.61 -1.87
N LYS A 70 -4.72 -5.47 -1.06
CA LYS A 70 -4.19 -6.80 -0.76
C LYS A 70 -4.00 -7.67 -2.00
N GLN A 71 -4.93 -7.59 -2.95
CA GLN A 71 -4.85 -8.36 -4.19
C GLN A 71 -3.60 -8.01 -5.01
N GLU A 72 -3.22 -6.74 -5.08
CA GLU A 72 -2.04 -6.31 -5.84
C GLU A 72 -0.73 -6.88 -5.24
N VAL A 73 -0.70 -7.20 -3.94
CA VAL A 73 0.43 -7.94 -3.33
C VAL A 73 0.43 -9.39 -3.75
N GLN A 74 -0.75 -10.02 -3.76
CA GLN A 74 -0.89 -11.42 -4.18
C GLN A 74 -0.47 -11.59 -5.63
N ASP A 75 -0.90 -10.68 -6.50
CA ASP A 75 -0.52 -10.68 -7.92
C ASP A 75 1.02 -10.55 -8.07
N ALA A 76 1.67 -9.72 -7.24
CA ALA A 76 3.13 -9.58 -7.23
C ALA A 76 3.85 -10.83 -6.68
N ILE A 77 3.25 -11.53 -5.70
CA ILE A 77 3.76 -12.83 -5.20
C ILE A 77 3.69 -13.87 -6.31
N ASP A 78 2.55 -13.99 -6.98
CA ASP A 78 2.34 -14.95 -8.05
C ASP A 78 3.33 -14.69 -9.22
N GLU A 79 3.52 -13.41 -9.61
CA GLU A 79 4.50 -13.04 -10.64
C GLU A 79 5.95 -13.41 -10.24
N ALA A 80 6.33 -13.17 -8.98
CA ALA A 80 7.67 -13.51 -8.48
C ALA A 80 7.90 -15.04 -8.50
N LEU A 81 6.91 -15.83 -8.09
CA LEU A 81 6.99 -17.29 -8.09
C LEU A 81 7.08 -17.87 -9.52
N GLU A 82 6.35 -17.28 -10.47
CA GLU A 82 6.42 -17.68 -11.89
C GLU A 82 7.80 -17.42 -12.49
N ILE A 83 8.43 -16.28 -12.17
CA ILE A 83 9.75 -15.90 -12.68
C ILE A 83 10.86 -16.81 -12.13
N ASP A 84 10.81 -17.14 -10.84
CA ASP A 84 11.83 -17.97 -10.18
C ASP A 84 11.68 -19.48 -10.48
N GLY A 85 10.69 -19.85 -11.31
CA GLY A 85 10.42 -21.24 -11.68
C GLY A 85 9.94 -22.09 -10.51
N GLY A 86 9.30 -21.45 -9.51
CA GLY A 86 8.89 -22.05 -8.26
C GLY A 86 7.80 -23.12 -8.43
N ASP A 87 7.95 -24.21 -7.67
CA ASP A 87 6.87 -25.15 -7.38
C ASP A 87 5.97 -24.54 -6.30
N ASP A 88 4.66 -24.81 -6.31
CA ASP A 88 3.65 -24.24 -5.40
C ASP A 88 3.97 -24.50 -3.89
N THR A 89 5.00 -25.29 -3.60
CA THR A 89 5.46 -25.69 -2.27
C THR A 89 6.12 -24.56 -1.45
N ASN A 90 6.55 -23.45 -2.06
CA ASN A 90 7.20 -22.34 -1.34
C ASN A 90 6.23 -21.17 -1.04
N LYS A 91 4.95 -21.26 -1.40
CA LYS A 91 3.96 -20.19 -1.16
C LYS A 91 3.81 -19.80 0.31
N ASP A 92 4.03 -20.75 1.22
CA ASP A 92 3.97 -20.51 2.66
C ASP A 92 5.10 -19.59 3.16
N GLU A 93 6.17 -19.41 2.38
CA GLU A 93 7.25 -18.46 2.67
C GLU A 93 6.86 -17.02 2.31
N PHE A 94 5.89 -16.82 1.41
CA PHE A 94 5.44 -15.51 0.95
C PHE A 94 4.24 -15.02 1.77
N ALA A 95 4.52 -14.49 2.95
CA ALA A 95 3.49 -14.03 3.88
C ALA A 95 3.13 -12.56 3.66
N VAL A 96 1.88 -12.30 3.29
CA VAL A 96 1.36 -10.91 3.25
C VAL A 96 1.28 -10.35 4.67
N THR A 97 2.10 -9.35 4.92
CA THR A 97 2.14 -8.55 6.15
C THR A 97 1.33 -7.28 5.97
N VAL A 98 0.69 -6.83 7.06
CA VAL A 98 -0.09 -5.59 7.10
C VAL A 98 0.59 -4.56 7.99
N LEU A 99 0.68 -3.34 7.51
CA LEU A 99 1.22 -2.18 8.21
C LEU A 99 0.27 -1.00 8.05
N SER A 100 0.15 -0.10 9.02
CA SER A 100 -0.59 1.15 8.79
C SER A 100 0.28 2.21 8.14
N LEU A 101 -0.32 3.09 7.32
CA LEU A 101 0.36 4.23 6.71
C LEU A 101 1.08 5.10 7.73
N GLN A 102 0.45 5.40 8.87
CA GLN A 102 1.06 6.14 9.97
C GLN A 102 2.33 5.46 10.47
N ARG A 103 2.29 4.13 10.66
CA ARG A 103 3.44 3.37 11.14
C ARG A 103 4.55 3.30 10.09
N ALA A 104 4.21 3.14 8.81
CA ALA A 104 5.19 3.16 7.72
C ALA A 104 5.95 4.49 7.67
N VAL A 105 5.23 5.61 7.71
CA VAL A 105 5.83 6.95 7.75
C VAL A 105 6.67 7.15 9.01
N GLN A 106 6.17 6.69 10.17
CA GLN A 106 6.93 6.76 11.42
C GLN A 106 8.25 5.98 11.37
N LEU A 107 8.24 4.76 10.81
CA LEU A 107 9.44 3.95 10.65
C LEU A 107 10.49 4.68 9.79
N LEU A 108 10.08 5.20 8.62
CA LEU A 108 10.95 5.99 7.75
C LEU A 108 11.55 7.21 8.46
N ALA A 109 10.79 7.85 9.37
CA ALA A 109 11.24 9.06 10.06
C ALA A 109 12.15 8.78 11.27
N THR A 110 12.03 7.62 11.91
CA THR A 110 12.58 7.39 13.26
C THR A 110 13.55 6.22 13.39
N VAL A 111 13.53 5.26 12.45
CA VAL A 111 14.36 4.06 12.52
C VAL A 111 15.34 4.07 11.33
N PRO A 112 16.63 4.36 11.57
CA PRO A 112 17.63 4.50 10.50
C PRO A 112 17.83 3.25 9.63
N GLU A 113 17.55 2.06 10.19
CA GLU A 113 17.68 0.77 9.50
C GLU A 113 16.38 0.34 8.79
N THR A 114 15.35 1.20 8.75
CA THR A 114 14.12 0.90 8.03
C THR A 114 14.45 0.73 6.54
N PRO A 115 14.00 -0.38 5.90
CA PRO A 115 14.14 -0.52 4.46
C PRO A 115 13.44 0.64 3.77
N ALA A 116 14.00 1.10 2.66
CA ALA A 116 13.34 2.13 1.88
C ALA A 116 12.01 1.57 1.33
N PHE A 117 10.92 2.33 1.48
CA PHE A 117 9.60 1.92 1.04
C PHE A 117 9.26 2.50 -0.32
N ASN A 118 8.58 1.70 -1.15
CA ASN A 118 7.92 2.17 -2.36
C ASN A 118 6.40 2.07 -2.17
N PHE A 119 5.71 3.20 -2.04
CA PHE A 119 4.25 3.22 -1.89
C PHE A 119 3.59 3.10 -3.27
N LEU A 120 2.91 1.98 -3.51
CA LEU A 120 2.27 1.66 -4.78
C LEU A 120 0.78 2.00 -4.71
N PRO A 121 0.33 3.11 -5.35
CA PRO A 121 -1.07 3.50 -5.33
C PRO A 121 -1.94 2.45 -6.05
N PRO A 122 -3.22 2.30 -5.67
CA PRO A 122 -4.13 1.36 -6.35
C PRO A 122 -4.20 1.64 -7.84
N GLN A 123 -4.22 0.58 -8.66
CA GLN A 123 -4.30 0.74 -10.12
C GLN A 123 -5.53 1.56 -10.55
N LYS A 124 -6.69 1.33 -9.91
CA LYS A 124 -7.92 2.10 -10.15
C LYS A 124 -7.78 3.60 -9.83
N SER A 125 -6.93 3.96 -8.87
CA SER A 125 -6.65 5.36 -8.57
C SER A 125 -5.79 6.00 -9.67
N LEU A 126 -4.83 5.26 -10.23
CA LEU A 126 -4.03 5.71 -11.37
C LEU A 126 -4.89 5.88 -12.63
N GLU A 127 -5.82 4.96 -12.89
CA GLU A 127 -6.81 5.05 -13.97
C GLU A 127 -7.66 6.32 -13.84
N HIS A 128 -8.22 6.58 -12.65
CA HIS A 128 -8.98 7.80 -12.38
C HIS A 128 -8.15 9.08 -12.58
N ILE A 129 -6.90 9.10 -12.13
CA ILE A 129 -6.00 10.25 -12.34
C ILE A 129 -5.80 10.51 -13.84
N LYS A 130 -5.57 9.46 -14.63
CA LYS A 130 -5.38 9.56 -16.07
C LYS A 130 -6.63 10.11 -16.76
N GLU A 131 -7.79 9.54 -16.45
CA GLU A 131 -9.08 10.00 -16.99
C GLU A 131 -9.36 11.47 -16.64
N TYR A 132 -9.03 11.89 -15.42
CA TYR A 132 -9.20 13.28 -14.98
C TYR A 132 -8.29 14.26 -15.73
N LEU A 133 -7.07 13.86 -16.07
CA LEU A 133 -6.11 14.71 -16.80
C LEU A 133 -6.40 14.80 -18.30
N ASP A 134 -7.07 13.79 -18.85
CA ASP A 134 -7.42 13.71 -20.28
C ASP A 134 -8.78 14.39 -20.59
N ALA A 135 -9.56 14.78 -19.58
CA ALA A 135 -10.89 15.41 -19.67
C ALA A 135 -10.83 16.95 -19.81
#